data_AF-A0AAW1IX18-F1
#
_entry.id   AF-A0AAW1IX18-F1
#
_cell.length_a   1.000
_cell.length_b   1.000
_cell.length_c   1.000
_cell.angle_alpha   90.00
_cell.angle_beta   90.00
_cell.angle_gamma   90.00
#
_symmetry.space_group_name_H-M   'P 1'
#
loop_
_entity.id
_entity.type
_entity.pdbx_description
1 polymer ?
#
loop_
_entity_poly.entity_id
_entity_poly.type
_entity_poly.pdbx_seq_one_letter_code
_entity_poly.pdbx_strand_id
1 'polypeptide(L)'
;MDVRINFLQQLYLVITRQNGKKNTLCITGPPSSGKTYFVRFVSSFFLSIGQVRNFNRNDSFPLNDCTDKRILVWDEPNYTRENLETIKMLFSGDNTPANVKYENQVVIEKTPLLITTNTDVFPTSEDFNKRMVRYRWTQLPIIDEDHKQLYPMALPELFAFYDIH
;
A
#
# COMPACT_ATOMS: atom_id res chain seq x y z
N MET A 1 11.63 -13.35 -17.32
CA MET A 1 10.49 -12.41 -17.34
C MET A 1 10.99 -11.11 -16.76
N ASP A 2 10.69 -9.98 -17.39
CA ASP A 2 11.16 -8.66 -16.95
C ASP A 2 10.63 -8.37 -15.53
N VAL A 3 11.52 -7.98 -14.62
CA VAL A 3 11.18 -7.66 -13.22
C VAL A 3 10.12 -6.56 -13.15
N ARG A 4 10.13 -5.62 -14.11
CA ARG A 4 9.15 -4.53 -14.20
C ARG A 4 7.75 -5.04 -14.52
N ILE A 5 7.65 -5.97 -15.47
CA ILE A 5 6.36 -6.57 -15.85
C ILE A 5 5.81 -7.38 -14.67
N ASN A 6 6.65 -8.17 -14.00
CA ASN A 6 6.23 -8.92 -12.82
C ASN A 6 5.73 -8.00 -11.70
N PHE A 7 6.42 -6.88 -11.46
CA PHE A 7 5.96 -5.85 -10.53
C PHE A 7 4.58 -5.31 -10.89
N LEU A 8 4.37 -4.92 -12.15
CA LEU A 8 3.08 -4.37 -12.61
C LEU A 8 1.96 -5.41 -12.54
N GLN A 9 2.24 -6.68 -12.82
CA GLN A 9 1.29 -7.78 -12.66
C GLN A 9 0.89 -7.97 -11.20
N GLN A 10 1.87 -7.97 -10.27
CA GLN A 10 1.56 -8.06 -8.84
C GLN A 10 0.80 -6.83 -8.33
N LEU A 11 1.17 -5.65 -8.80
CA LEU A 11 0.44 -4.42 -8.51
C LEU A 11 -1.02 -4.54 -8.95
N TYR A 12 -1.26 -4.95 -10.20
CA TYR A 12 -2.58 -5.15 -10.76
C TYR A 12 -3.41 -6.12 -9.90
N LEU A 13 -2.88 -7.31 -9.61
CA LEU A 13 -3.57 -8.31 -8.79
C LEU A 13 -3.89 -7.82 -7.37
N VAL A 14 -3.02 -6.99 -6.77
CA VAL A 14 -3.25 -6.39 -5.45
C VAL A 14 -4.38 -5.36 -5.54
N ILE A 15 -4.27 -4.37 -6.43
CA ILE A 15 -5.23 -3.26 -6.50
C ILE A 15 -6.62 -3.70 -7.00
N THR A 16 -6.71 -4.78 -7.78
CA THR A 16 -7.98 -5.41 -8.19
C THR A 16 -8.49 -6.44 -7.19
N ARG A 17 -7.78 -6.65 -6.06
CA ARG A 17 -8.14 -7.57 -4.96
C ARG A 17 -8.13 -9.06 -5.35
N GLN A 18 -7.48 -9.41 -6.46
CA GLN A 18 -7.41 -10.76 -7.03
C GLN A 18 -6.26 -11.61 -6.46
N ASN A 19 -5.33 -11.02 -5.71
CA ASN A 19 -4.16 -11.74 -5.17
C ASN A 19 -4.44 -12.60 -3.91
N GLY A 20 -5.68 -13.07 -3.72
CA GLY A 20 -6.08 -13.89 -2.57
C GLY A 20 -5.83 -13.18 -1.23
N LYS A 21 -5.01 -13.79 -0.36
CA LYS A 21 -4.58 -13.22 0.94
C LYS A 21 -3.41 -12.24 0.82
N LYS A 22 -2.83 -12.01 -0.36
CA LYS A 22 -1.75 -11.04 -0.55
C LYS A 22 -2.32 -9.67 -0.90
N ASN A 23 -2.93 -9.00 0.07
CA ASN A 23 -3.64 -7.74 -0.16
C ASN A 23 -2.72 -6.49 -0.05
N THR A 24 -1.46 -6.68 0.33
CA THR A 24 -0.49 -5.60 0.50
C THR A 24 0.65 -5.67 -0.52
N LEU A 25 1.01 -4.52 -1.10
CA LEU A 25 2.24 -4.33 -1.86
C LEU A 25 3.15 -3.34 -1.12
N CYS A 26 4.38 -3.76 -0.82
CA CYS A 26 5.36 -2.96 -0.10
C CYS A 26 6.58 -2.67 -0.97
N ILE A 27 6.90 -1.38 -1.09
CA ILE A 27 8.04 -0.86 -1.83
C ILE A 27 9.06 -0.32 -0.83
N THR A 28 10.20 -1.02 -0.73
CA THR A 28 11.35 -0.59 0.08
C THR A 28 12.42 0.04 -0.80
N GLY A 29 13.06 1.12 -0.39
CA GLY A 29 14.21 1.67 -1.13
C GLY A 29 14.68 3.01 -0.55
N PRO A 30 15.85 3.54 -0.95
CA PRO A 30 16.37 4.80 -0.41
C PRO A 30 15.43 5.99 -0.70
N PRO A 31 15.58 7.12 -0.01
CA PRO A 31 14.94 8.37 -0.40
C PRO A 31 15.17 8.68 -1.89
N SER A 32 14.23 9.37 -2.52
CA SER A 32 14.32 9.74 -3.94
C SER A 32 14.40 8.55 -4.92
N SER A 33 13.94 7.36 -4.53
CA SER A 33 13.73 6.24 -5.47
C SER A 33 12.37 6.28 -6.19
N GLY A 34 11.56 7.32 -5.98
CA GLY A 34 10.27 7.49 -6.67
C GLY A 34 9.10 6.67 -6.11
N LYS A 35 9.30 5.95 -4.98
CA LYS A 35 8.27 5.10 -4.34
C LYS A 35 6.99 5.87 -4.05
N THR A 36 7.11 6.98 -3.33
CA THR A 36 5.98 7.82 -2.90
C THR A 36 5.30 8.45 -4.11
N TYR A 37 6.07 8.89 -5.11
CA TYR A 37 5.53 9.43 -6.37
C TYR A 37 4.68 8.40 -7.11
N PHE A 38 5.18 7.17 -7.23
CA PHE A 38 4.48 6.08 -7.90
C PHE A 38 3.22 5.65 -7.14
N VAL A 39 3.30 5.47 -5.83
CA VAL A 39 2.12 5.10 -5.01
C VAL A 39 1.06 6.21 -5.03
N ARG A 40 1.46 7.49 -5.05
CA ARG A 40 0.54 8.61 -5.28
C ARG A 40 -0.13 8.55 -6.66
N PHE A 41 0.60 8.15 -7.70
CA PHE A 41 0.06 8.00 -9.05
C PHE A 41 -0.97 6.87 -9.12
N VAL A 42 -0.65 5.72 -8.54
CA VAL A 42 -1.57 4.58 -8.53
C VAL A 42 -2.81 4.88 -7.69
N SER A 43 -2.62 5.46 -6.49
CA SER A 43 -3.73 5.74 -5.58
C SER A 43 -4.67 6.83 -6.09
N SER A 44 -4.17 7.82 -6.83
CA SER A 44 -5.01 8.90 -7.38
C SER A 44 -6.06 8.40 -8.38
N PHE A 45 -5.81 7.28 -9.06
CA PHE A 45 -6.80 6.62 -9.92
C PHE A 45 -8.08 6.21 -9.17
N PHE A 46 -7.96 5.84 -7.89
CA PHE A 46 -9.09 5.33 -7.12
C PHE A 46 -10.01 6.42 -6.57
N LEU A 47 -9.57 7.69 -6.56
CA LEU A 47 -10.26 8.87 -6.02
C LEU A 47 -10.57 8.84 -4.50
N SER A 48 -10.80 7.66 -3.93
CA SER A 48 -11.02 7.43 -2.49
C SER A 48 -9.81 6.71 -1.89
N ILE A 49 -8.93 7.50 -1.28
CA ILE A 49 -7.68 7.06 -0.67
C ILE A 49 -7.82 7.17 0.84
N GLY A 50 -7.41 6.12 1.56
CA GLY A 50 -7.24 6.16 3.00
C GLY A 50 -5.78 6.19 3.40
N GLN A 51 -5.43 7.05 4.35
CA GLN A 51 -4.08 7.09 4.92
C GLN A 51 -4.06 6.27 6.22
N VAL A 52 -3.26 5.21 6.23
CA VAL A 52 -2.96 4.45 7.45
C VAL A 52 -1.96 5.26 8.25
N ARG A 53 -2.31 5.57 9.51
CA ARG A 53 -1.39 6.21 10.44
C ARG A 53 -0.60 5.18 11.23
N ASN A 54 0.45 5.67 11.87
CA ASN A 54 1.35 4.82 12.64
C ASN A 54 0.67 4.28 13.89
N PHE A 55 0.86 2.98 14.12
CA PHE A 55 0.27 2.23 15.23
C PHE A 55 1.13 2.41 16.49
N ASN A 56 1.13 3.63 17.01
CA ASN A 56 1.92 4.04 18.16
C ASN A 56 1.04 4.29 19.37
N ARG A 57 1.62 4.24 20.58
CA ARG A 57 0.87 4.45 21.84
C ARG A 57 0.15 5.81 21.92
N ASN A 58 0.60 6.78 21.14
CA ASN A 58 0.03 8.12 21.12
C ASN A 58 -1.11 8.28 20.09
N ASP A 59 -1.31 7.33 19.17
CA ASP A 59 -2.39 7.38 18.19
C ASP A 59 -3.41 6.29 18.50
N SER A 60 -4.52 6.71 19.11
CA SER A 60 -5.61 5.81 19.48
C SER A 60 -6.49 5.39 18.28
N PHE A 61 -6.34 6.04 17.12
CA PHE A 61 -7.21 5.82 15.96
C PHE A 61 -6.41 5.76 14.64
N PRO A 62 -5.46 4.81 14.51
CA PRO A 62 -4.55 4.76 13.35
C PRO A 62 -5.27 4.48 12.02
N LEU A 63 -6.47 3.90 12.10
CA LEU A 63 -7.28 3.48 10.96
C LEU A 63 -8.49 4.39 10.69
N ASN A 64 -8.57 5.56 11.35
CA ASN A 64 -9.72 6.45 11.26
C ASN A 64 -10.04 6.93 9.83
N ASP A 65 -9.03 7.05 8.97
CA ASP A 65 -9.19 7.45 7.56
C ASP A 65 -9.17 6.22 6.62
N CYS A 66 -9.36 5.01 7.12
CA CYS A 66 -9.32 3.80 6.29
C CYS A 66 -10.72 3.21 6.01
N THR A 67 -11.77 3.77 6.59
CA THR A 67 -13.16 3.37 6.39
C THR A 67 -13.72 3.84 5.04
N ASP A 68 -14.45 2.95 4.36
CA ASP A 68 -15.10 3.19 3.05
C ASP A 68 -14.16 3.70 1.95
N LYS A 69 -12.90 3.23 1.97
CA LYS A 69 -11.89 3.60 0.98
C LYS A 69 -11.74 2.55 -0.09
N ARG A 70 -11.27 2.98 -1.27
CA ARG A 70 -11.01 2.08 -2.40
C ARG A 70 -9.59 1.54 -2.37
N ILE A 71 -8.65 2.32 -1.85
CA ILE A 71 -7.24 1.97 -1.67
C ILE A 71 -6.70 2.61 -0.40
N LEU A 72 -5.78 1.91 0.27
CA LEU A 72 -5.07 2.40 1.44
C LEU A 72 -3.60 2.63 1.10
N VAL A 73 -3.02 3.65 1.73
CA VAL A 73 -1.60 3.98 1.64
C VAL A 73 -1.02 4.09 3.04
N TRP A 74 0.16 3.48 3.25
CA TRP A 74 0.92 3.63 4.47
C TRP A 74 2.36 4.03 4.14
N ASP A 75 2.68 5.30 4.37
CA ASP A 75 4.01 5.85 4.14
C ASP A 75 4.84 5.84 5.44
N GLU A 76 6.08 5.38 5.34
CA GLU A 76 7.03 5.23 6.45
C GLU A 76 6.41 4.57 7.70
N PRO A 77 5.92 3.31 7.56
CA PRO A 77 5.23 2.61 8.62
C PRO A 77 6.04 2.47 9.91
N ASN A 78 5.40 2.88 11.01
CA ASN A 78 5.88 2.70 12.36
C ASN A 78 4.76 2.08 13.21
N TYR A 79 5.09 1.04 13.97
CA TYR A 79 4.11 0.31 14.77
C TYR A 79 4.75 -0.39 15.96
N THR A 80 3.95 -0.64 16.99
CA THR A 80 4.31 -1.47 18.15
C THR A 80 3.89 -2.92 17.94
N ARG A 81 4.59 -3.86 18.59
CA ARG A 81 4.29 -5.30 18.49
C ARG A 81 2.86 -5.66 18.92
N GLU A 82 2.27 -4.89 19.82
CA GLU A 82 0.90 -5.04 20.30
C GLU A 82 -0.13 -4.96 19.15
N ASN A 83 0.20 -4.25 18.06
CA ASN A 83 -0.68 -4.03 16.92
C ASN A 83 -0.44 -5.02 15.76
N LEU A 84 0.44 -6.01 15.93
CA LEU A 84 0.81 -6.95 14.87
C LEU A 84 -0.36 -7.74 14.30
N GLU A 85 -1.30 -8.17 15.14
CA GLU A 85 -2.45 -8.96 14.68
C GLU A 85 -3.39 -8.11 13.80
N THR A 86 -3.70 -6.88 14.21
CA THR A 86 -4.46 -5.92 13.39
C THR A 86 -3.76 -5.63 12.05
N ILE A 87 -2.44 -5.47 12.07
CA ILE A 87 -1.63 -5.25 10.85
C ILE A 87 -1.70 -6.48 9.94
N LYS A 88 -1.61 -7.69 10.50
CA LYS A 88 -1.74 -8.93 9.72
C LYS A 88 -3.11 -9.02 9.07
N MET A 89 -4.19 -8.69 9.78
CA MET A 89 -5.55 -8.68 9.22
C MET A 89 -5.66 -7.69 8.05
N LEU A 90 -5.12 -6.48 8.21
CA LEU A 90 -5.08 -5.48 7.15
C LEU A 90 -4.29 -5.99 5.93
N PHE A 91 -3.19 -6.70 6.17
CA PHE A 91 -2.34 -7.23 5.10
C PHE A 91 -2.96 -8.42 4.38
N SER A 92 -3.75 -9.25 5.06
CA SER A 92 -4.54 -10.29 4.38
C SER A 92 -5.77 -9.73 3.65
N GLY A 93 -6.18 -8.50 3.98
CA GLY A 93 -7.46 -7.96 3.54
C GLY A 93 -8.63 -8.68 4.21
N ASP A 94 -8.43 -9.16 5.43
CA ASP A 94 -9.50 -9.67 6.28
C ASP A 94 -10.32 -8.49 6.83
N ASN A 95 -11.55 -8.76 7.25
CA ASN A 95 -12.42 -7.76 7.89
C ASN A 95 -11.74 -7.19 9.13
N THR A 96 -11.21 -5.98 9.02
CA THR A 96 -10.34 -5.38 10.03
C THR A 96 -11.12 -4.34 10.85
N PRO A 97 -11.28 -4.53 12.17
CA PRO A 97 -11.98 -3.56 13.01
C PRO A 97 -11.17 -2.27 13.13
N ALA A 98 -11.83 -1.13 12.94
CA ALA A 98 -11.26 0.20 13.00
C ALA A 98 -12.05 1.08 13.97
N ASN A 99 -11.34 1.64 14.94
CA ASN A 99 -11.92 2.65 15.83
C ASN A 99 -11.98 3.98 15.08
N VAL A 100 -13.16 4.59 15.04
CA VAL A 100 -13.42 5.90 14.41
C VAL A 100 -13.84 6.88 15.51
N LYS A 101 -13.37 8.12 15.41
CA LYS A 101 -13.72 9.15 16.41
C LYS A 101 -15.21 9.46 16.33
N TYR A 102 -15.85 9.50 17.50
CA TYR A 102 -17.27 9.86 17.67
C TYR A 102 -18.26 8.90 17.01
N GLU A 103 -17.79 7.73 16.57
CA GLU A 103 -18.61 6.70 15.94
C GLU A 103 -18.37 5.34 16.61
N ASN A 104 -19.28 4.41 16.36
CA ASN A 104 -19.06 3.01 16.72
C ASN A 104 -17.91 2.43 15.89
N GLN A 105 -17.29 1.35 16.39
CA GLN A 105 -16.27 0.65 15.64
C GLN A 105 -16.81 0.21 14.27
N VAL A 106 -16.07 0.54 13.22
CA VAL A 106 -16.40 0.21 11.82
C VAL A 106 -15.49 -0.92 11.35
N VAL A 107 -15.95 -1.69 10.37
CA VAL A 107 -15.14 -2.75 9.75
C VAL A 107 -14.58 -2.25 8.42
N ILE A 108 -13.27 -2.33 8.26
CA ILE A 108 -12.60 -2.15 6.97
C ILE A 108 -12.69 -3.48 6.24
N GLU A 109 -13.44 -3.49 5.14
CA GLU A 109 -13.50 -4.62 4.22
C GLU A 109 -12.16 -4.78 3.46
N LYS A 110 -12.05 -5.85 2.67
CA LYS A 110 -10.86 -6.14 1.84
C LYS A 110 -10.50 -4.95 0.94
N THR A 111 -9.55 -4.13 1.40
CA THR A 111 -9.13 -2.90 0.74
C THR A 111 -7.63 -2.96 0.46
N PRO A 112 -7.18 -2.84 -0.80
CA PRO A 112 -5.77 -3.00 -1.16
C PRO A 112 -4.90 -1.97 -0.43
N LEU A 113 -3.74 -2.41 0.04
CA LEU A 113 -2.80 -1.57 0.79
C LEU A 113 -1.48 -1.42 0.04
N LEU A 114 -1.08 -0.18 -0.22
CA LEU A 114 0.24 0.16 -0.75
C LEU A 114 1.11 0.76 0.35
N ILE A 115 2.34 0.25 0.47
CA ILE A 115 3.29 0.68 1.49
C ILE A 115 4.55 1.21 0.83
N THR A 116 5.05 2.33 1.34
CA THR A 116 6.36 2.88 1.01
C THR A 116 7.21 3.02 2.26
N THR A 117 8.46 2.56 2.20
CA THR A 117 9.37 2.63 3.35
C THR A 117 10.82 2.74 2.89
N ASN A 118 11.64 3.43 3.67
CA ASN A 118 13.09 3.50 3.41
C ASN A 118 13.83 2.23 3.84
N THR A 119 13.32 1.53 4.84
CA THR A 119 13.92 0.30 5.39
C THR A 119 12.88 -0.81 5.53
N ASP A 120 13.33 -2.07 5.56
CA ASP A 120 12.43 -3.20 5.77
C ASP A 120 11.97 -3.25 7.24
N VAL A 121 10.79 -2.70 7.52
CA VAL A 121 10.23 -2.60 8.90
C VAL A 121 9.36 -3.79 9.31
N PHE A 122 8.93 -4.62 8.36
CA PHE A 122 8.03 -5.76 8.61
C PHE A 122 8.80 -7.08 8.60
N PRO A 123 8.49 -8.04 9.49
CA PRO A 123 9.15 -9.34 9.53
C PRO A 123 9.09 -10.09 8.20
N THR A 124 10.14 -10.86 7.88
CA THR A 124 10.22 -11.76 6.72
C THR A 124 9.70 -13.16 7.02
N SER A 125 8.99 -13.33 8.12
CA SER A 125 8.38 -14.59 8.52
C SER A 125 7.30 -15.03 7.53
N GLU A 126 7.02 -16.33 7.49
CA GLU A 126 6.12 -16.94 6.51
C GLU A 126 4.70 -16.34 6.56
N ASP A 127 4.24 -15.96 7.74
CA ASP A 127 2.95 -15.32 7.95
C ASP A 127 2.87 -13.94 7.27
N PHE A 128 3.93 -13.14 7.28
CA PHE A 128 3.96 -11.87 6.53
C PHE A 128 4.09 -12.09 5.02
N ASN A 129 4.94 -13.03 4.60
CA ASN A 129 5.18 -13.29 3.17
C ASN A 129 3.94 -13.85 2.44
N LYS A 130 3.03 -14.53 3.17
CA LYS A 130 1.73 -14.97 2.64
C LYS A 130 0.73 -13.83 2.45
N ARG A 131 0.98 -12.66 3.05
CA ARG A 131 0.06 -11.52 3.09
C ARG A 131 0.52 -10.30 2.30
N MET A 132 1.81 -10.22 1.97
CA MET A 132 2.34 -9.07 1.24
C MET A 132 3.31 -9.46 0.14
N VAL A 133 3.33 -8.65 -0.90
CA VAL A 133 4.33 -8.67 -1.96
C VAL A 133 5.36 -7.57 -1.67
N ARG A 134 6.64 -7.87 -1.84
CA ARG A 134 7.74 -6.95 -1.51
C ARG A 134 8.59 -6.70 -2.74
N TYR A 135 8.87 -5.43 -3.02
CA TYR A 135 9.80 -5.01 -4.05
C TYR A 135 10.79 -4.01 -3.49
N ARG A 136 12.05 -4.14 -3.91
CA ARG A 136 13.11 -3.20 -3.56
C ARG A 136 13.42 -2.31 -4.75
N TRP A 137 13.31 -1.01 -4.56
CA TRP A 137 13.62 0.00 -5.58
C TRP A 137 14.98 0.62 -5.28
N THR A 138 15.75 0.87 -6.34
CA THR A 138 17.02 1.59 -6.27
C THR A 138 16.77 3.08 -6.43
N GLN A 139 17.76 3.90 -6.04
CA GLN A 139 17.67 5.35 -6.22
C GLN A 139 17.49 5.70 -7.70
N LEU A 140 16.62 6.65 -7.99
CA LEU A 140 16.49 7.24 -9.31
C LEU A 140 17.53 8.37 -9.41
N PRO A 141 18.45 8.35 -10.40
CA PRO A 141 19.51 9.33 -10.49
C PRO A 141 19.02 10.77 -10.68
N ILE A 142 17.81 10.95 -11.21
CA ILE A 142 17.21 12.26 -11.48
C ILE A 142 15.70 12.15 -11.25
N ILE A 143 15.19 12.86 -10.25
CA ILE A 143 13.80 13.31 -10.21
C ILE A 143 13.91 14.82 -10.05
N ASP A 144 13.67 15.56 -11.11
CA ASP A 144 13.51 17.01 -11.04
C ASP A 144 12.37 17.31 -10.05
N GLU A 145 12.53 18.22 -9.10
CA GLU A 145 11.52 18.44 -8.04
C GLU A 145 10.17 18.93 -8.61
N ASP A 146 10.15 19.36 -9.87
CA ASP A 146 9.00 19.86 -10.62
C ASP A 146 8.23 18.80 -11.43
N HIS A 147 8.44 17.50 -11.20
CA HIS A 147 7.64 16.46 -11.87
C HIS A 147 6.17 16.55 -11.46
N LYS A 148 5.35 17.14 -12.34
CA LYS A 148 3.89 17.07 -12.24
C LYS A 148 3.45 15.62 -12.15
N GLN A 149 2.58 15.34 -11.19
CA GLN A 149 2.00 14.01 -11.02
C GLN A 149 1.42 13.49 -12.35
N LEU A 150 1.70 12.23 -12.67
CA LEU A 150 1.09 11.57 -13.83
C LEU A 150 -0.44 11.64 -13.75
N TYR A 151 -1.08 11.84 -14.89
CA TYR A 151 -2.53 11.84 -14.99
C TYR A 151 -3.10 10.48 -14.56
N PRO A 152 -4.13 10.41 -13.70
CA PRO A 152 -4.60 9.14 -13.15
C PRO A 152 -5.00 8.09 -14.20
N MET A 153 -5.53 8.50 -15.36
CA MET A 153 -5.90 7.55 -16.44
C MET A 153 -4.70 6.94 -17.17
N ALA A 154 -3.48 7.43 -16.93
CA ALA A 154 -2.29 6.78 -17.44
C ALA A 154 -2.09 5.39 -16.79
N LEU A 155 -2.76 5.07 -15.67
CA LEU A 155 -2.65 3.77 -15.02
C LEU A 155 -3.25 2.62 -15.86
N PRO A 156 -4.52 2.71 -16.33
CA PRO A 156 -5.05 1.76 -17.31
C PRO A 156 -4.21 1.66 -18.59
N GLU A 157 -3.72 2.79 -19.11
CA GLU A 157 -2.87 2.81 -20.31
C GLU A 157 -1.54 2.08 -20.08
N LEU A 158 -0.95 2.23 -18.91
CA LEU A 158 0.26 1.51 -18.50
C LEU A 158 0.02 0.00 -18.48
N PHE A 159 -1.10 -0.46 -17.93
CA PHE A 159 -1.43 -1.89 -17.91
C PHE A 159 -1.69 -2.43 -19.32
N ALA A 160 -2.45 -1.70 -20.14
CA ALA A 160 -2.70 -2.07 -21.54
C ALA A 160 -1.40 -2.15 -22.35
N PHE A 161 -0.47 -1.21 -22.15
CA PHE A 161 0.83 -1.20 -22.84
C PHE A 161 1.66 -2.47 -22.57
N TYR A 162 1.56 -3.03 -21.36
CA TYR A 162 2.25 -4.25 -20.96
C TYR A 162 1.40 -5.52 -21.07
N ASP A 163 0.20 -5.44 -21.67
CA ASP A 163 -0.75 -6.55 -21.82
C ASP A 163 -1.13 -7.21 -20.48
N ILE A 164 -1.41 -6.38 -19.47
CA ILE A 164 -1.81 -6.79 -18.12
C ILE A 164 -3.33 -6.59 -17.97
N HIS A 165 -4.05 -7.69 -17.70
CA HIS A 165 -5.52 -7.75 -17.55
C HIS A 165 -5.95 -8.58 -16.35
#